data_AF-A0A956P9Y8-F1
#
_entry.id   AF-A0A956P9Y8-F1
#
_cell.length_a   1.000
_cell.length_b   1.000
_cell.length_c   1.000
_cell.angle_alpha   90.00
_cell.angle_beta   90.00
_cell.angle_gamma   90.00
#
_symmetry.space_group_name_H-M   'P 1'
#
loop_
_entity.id
_entity.type
_entity.pdbx_description
1 polymer ?
#
loop_
_entity_poly.entity_id
_entity_poly.type
_entity_poly.pdbx_seq_one_letter_code
_entity_poly.pdbx_strand_id
1 'polypeptide(L)'
;ANRDERVFDDPDRFDIRRHPNPHVAFGFGTHFCLGASLARYELGLLFTRLTAELTDLEVLDPPDLEANVFVTAVRSLHLGFARR
;
A
#
# COMPACT_ATOMS: atom_id res chain seq x y z
N ALA A 1 -9.05 -1.22 12.54
CA ALA A 1 -9.96 -1.78 11.53
C ALA A 1 -9.21 -2.60 10.49
N ASN A 2 -8.36 -2.03 9.62
CA ASN A 2 -7.66 -2.78 8.55
C ASN A 2 -6.59 -3.80 9.01
N ARG A 3 -6.35 -3.90 10.32
CA ARG A 3 -5.49 -4.90 10.96
C ARG A 3 -6.20 -5.58 12.14
N ASP A 4 -7.54 -5.59 12.13
CA ASP A 4 -8.33 -6.20 13.20
C ASP A 4 -8.29 -7.74 13.06
N GLU A 5 -7.72 -8.42 14.06
CA GLU A 5 -7.56 -9.88 14.12
C GLU A 5 -8.89 -10.63 14.10
N ARG A 6 -10.01 -9.96 14.41
CA ARG A 6 -11.35 -10.55 14.33
C ARG A 6 -11.91 -10.61 12.91
N VAL A 7 -11.26 -9.92 11.97
CA VAL A 7 -11.71 -9.77 10.57
C VAL A 7 -10.69 -10.33 9.58
N PHE A 8 -9.40 -10.15 9.87
CA PHE A 8 -8.31 -10.55 8.98
C PHE A 8 -7.44 -11.60 9.66
N ASP A 9 -7.28 -12.75 9.01
CA ASP A 9 -6.26 -13.73 9.39
C ASP A 9 -4.87 -13.16 9.12
N ASP A 10 -3.96 -13.28 10.08
CA ASP A 10 -2.60 -12.71 10.07
C ASP A 10 -2.57 -11.25 9.58
N PRO A 11 -3.18 -10.29 10.32
CA PRO A 11 -3.43 -8.94 9.81
C PRO A 11 -2.16 -8.16 9.46
N ASP A 12 -1.04 -8.46 10.12
CA ASP A 12 0.26 -7.82 9.88
C ASP A 12 1.04 -8.43 8.71
N ARG A 13 0.65 -9.61 8.23
CA ARG A 13 1.23 -10.23 7.04
C ARG A 13 0.70 -9.53 5.78
N PHE A 14 1.61 -9.02 4.95
CA PHE A 14 1.28 -8.50 3.64
C PHE A 14 1.05 -9.67 2.66
N ASP A 15 -0.16 -9.78 2.13
CA ASP A 15 -0.54 -10.80 1.15
C ASP A 15 -1.31 -10.16 -0.01
N ILE A 16 -0.67 -10.08 -1.18
CA ILE A 16 -1.26 -9.50 -2.40
C ILE A 16 -2.43 -10.32 -2.94
N ARG A 17 -2.57 -11.58 -2.53
CA ARG A 17 -3.64 -12.51 -2.96
C ARG A 17 -4.76 -12.62 -1.93
N ARG A 18 -4.70 -11.87 -0.82
CA ARG A 18 -5.73 -11.91 0.23
C ARG A 18 -7.12 -11.68 -0.38
N HIS A 19 -7.98 -12.70 -0.27
CA HIS A 19 -9.36 -12.66 -0.70
C HIS A 19 -10.21 -13.55 0.21
N PRO A 20 -11.32 -13.05 0.78
CA PRO A 20 -11.82 -11.68 0.70
C PRO A 20 -10.89 -10.66 1.41
N ASN A 21 -11.00 -9.38 1.06
CA ASN A 21 -10.22 -8.30 1.68
C ASN A 21 -11.14 -7.10 2.02
N PRO A 22 -11.93 -7.18 3.12
CA PRO A 22 -12.92 -6.18 3.49
C PRO A 22 -12.29 -4.96 4.20
N HIS A 23 -11.22 -4.40 3.64
CA HIS A 23 -10.57 -3.21 4.19
C HIS A 23 -11.45 -1.96 4.04
N VAL A 24 -11.34 -1.04 5.01
CA VAL A 24 -12.08 0.24 5.07
C VAL A 24 -11.18 1.44 4.77
N ALA A 25 -10.08 1.24 4.04
CA ALA A 25 -9.17 2.34 3.68
C ALA A 25 -9.85 3.43 2.83
N PHE A 26 -10.91 3.08 2.10
CA PHE A 26 -11.74 4.01 1.32
C PHE A 26 -12.98 4.50 2.08
N GLY A 27 -13.06 4.26 3.39
CA GLY A 27 -14.25 4.50 4.19
C GLY A 27 -15.39 3.53 3.87
N PHE A 28 -16.60 3.88 4.31
CA PHE A 28 -17.84 3.11 4.09
C PHE A 28 -19.06 4.04 4.20
N GLY A 29 -20.22 3.58 3.73
CA GLY A 29 -21.49 4.32 3.79
C GLY A 29 -21.57 5.51 2.82
N THR A 30 -22.36 6.53 3.17
CA THR A 30 -22.67 7.68 2.30
C THR A 30 -21.44 8.47 1.85
N HIS A 31 -20.36 8.46 2.64
CA HIS A 31 -19.10 9.12 2.33
C HIS A 31 -18.01 8.16 1.84
N PHE A 32 -18.40 7.00 1.31
CA PHE A 32 -17.45 6.10 0.66
C PHE A 32 -16.68 6.84 -0.43
N CYS A 33 -15.36 6.61 -0.49
CA CYS A 33 -14.46 7.33 -1.37
C CYS A 33 -14.91 7.24 -2.83
N LEU A 34 -15.31 8.39 -3.38
CA LEU A 34 -15.71 8.51 -4.78
C LEU A 34 -14.58 8.10 -5.74
N GLY A 35 -13.32 8.32 -5.34
CA GLY A 35 -12.13 7.98 -6.12
C GLY A 35 -11.65 6.53 -5.98
N ALA A 36 -12.34 5.66 -5.25
CA ALA A 36 -11.84 4.33 -4.91
C ALA A 36 -11.53 3.45 -6.14
N SER A 37 -12.29 3.60 -7.23
CA SER A 37 -12.04 2.89 -8.48
C SER A 37 -10.84 3.46 -9.24
N LEU A 38 -10.70 4.80 -9.26
CA LEU A 38 -9.59 5.47 -9.91
C LEU A 38 -8.26 5.13 -9.21
N ALA A 39 -8.21 5.23 -7.88
CA ALA A 39 -7.02 4.89 -7.10
C ALA A 39 -6.56 3.44 -7.34
N ARG A 40 -7.50 2.48 -7.44
CA ARG A 40 -7.16 1.08 -7.76
C ARG A 40 -6.60 0.93 -9.18
N TYR A 41 -7.18 1.63 -10.15
CA TYR A 41 -6.69 1.61 -11.53
C TYR A 41 -5.29 2.20 -11.63
N GLU A 42 -5.04 3.35 -10.99
CA GLU A 42 -3.74 4.00 -10.98
C GLU A 42 -2.66 3.14 -10.32
N LEU A 43 -2.95 2.54 -9.15
CA LEU A 43 -2.01 1.63 -8.49
C LEU A 43 -1.73 0.38 -9.33
N GLY A 44 -2.77 -0.19 -9.96
CA GLY A 44 -2.61 -1.33 -10.88
C GLY A 44 -1.68 -1.00 -12.05
N LEU A 45 -1.88 0.16 -12.69
CA LEU A 45 -1.04 0.64 -13.79
C LEU A 45 0.40 0.89 -13.31
N LEU A 46 0.56 1.60 -12.20
CA LEU A 46 1.87 1.95 -11.63
C LEU A 46 2.69 0.69 -11.34
N PHE A 47 2.15 -0.25 -10.56
CA PHE A 47 2.90 -1.45 -10.19
C PHE A 47 3.16 -2.37 -11.38
N THR A 48 2.24 -2.44 -12.35
CA THR A 48 2.46 -3.21 -13.59
C THR A 48 3.67 -2.68 -14.36
N ARG A 49 3.79 -1.36 -14.52
CA ARG A 49 4.93 -0.75 -15.23
C ARG A 49 6.20 -0.81 -14.41
N LEU A 50 6.14 -0.43 -13.14
CA LEU A 50 7.29 -0.39 -12.26
C LEU A 50 7.97 -1.75 -12.15
N THR A 51 7.20 -2.83 -11.96
CA THR A 51 7.77 -4.19 -11.82
C THR A 51 8.24 -4.81 -13.14
N ALA A 52 7.82 -4.29 -14.29
CA ALA A 52 8.31 -4.73 -15.59
C ALA A 52 9.69 -4.15 -15.93
N GLU A 53 10.05 -3.00 -15.36
CA GLU A 53 11.28 -2.25 -15.67
C GLU A 53 12.29 -2.24 -14.53
N LEU A 54 11.82 -2.11 -13.28
CA LEU A 54 12.66 -2.03 -12.09
C LEU A 54 12.64 -3.36 -11.34
N THR A 55 13.67 -4.17 -11.57
CA THR A 55 13.94 -5.39 -10.81
C THR A 55 15.03 -5.14 -9.78
N ASP A 56 15.12 -6.01 -8.77
CA ASP A 56 16.24 -6.03 -7.82
C ASP A 56 16.36 -4.77 -6.94
N LEU A 57 15.24 -4.08 -6.67
CA LEU A 57 15.20 -2.94 -5.75
C LEU A 57 15.48 -3.37 -4.31
N GLU A 58 16.28 -2.57 -3.62
CA GLU A 58 16.55 -2.72 -2.18
C GLU A 58 16.23 -1.43 -1.41
N VAL A 59 15.76 -1.58 -0.17
CA VAL A 59 15.53 -0.47 0.75
C VAL A 59 16.85 -0.14 1.45
N LEU A 60 17.37 1.07 1.26
CA LEU A 60 18.67 1.48 1.81
C LEU A 60 18.57 1.92 3.27
N ASP A 61 17.45 2.57 3.62
CA ASP A 61 17.14 3.05 4.97
C ASP A 61 15.64 2.99 5.25
N PRO A 62 15.22 2.97 6.54
CA PRO A 62 13.81 3.06 6.89
C PRO A 62 13.15 4.33 6.30
N PRO A 63 11.89 4.26 5.84
CA PRO A 63 11.20 5.42 5.28
C PRO A 63 11.11 6.57 6.29
N ASP A 64 11.33 7.80 5.82
CA ASP A 64 11.00 9.00 6.59
C ASP A 64 9.49 9.21 6.53
N LEU A 65 8.82 9.07 7.68
CA LEU A 65 7.38 9.23 7.80
C LEU A 65 7.03 10.66 8.19
N GLU A 66 6.03 11.23 7.53
CA GLU A 66 5.50 12.52 7.92
C GLU A 66 4.76 12.41 9.26
N ALA A 67 5.03 13.35 10.18
CA ALA A 67 4.25 13.52 11.39
C ALA A 67 2.84 14.02 11.05
N ASN A 68 1.92 13.09 10.84
CA ASN A 68 0.55 13.35 10.40
C ASN A 68 -0.43 12.41 11.09
N VAL A 69 -1.52 12.96 11.63
CA VAL A 69 -2.56 12.22 12.37
C VAL A 69 -3.70 11.71 11.47
N PHE A 70 -3.82 12.25 10.25
CA PHE A 70 -4.88 11.92 9.30
C PHE A 70 -4.44 10.94 8.22
N VAL A 71 -3.17 11.01 7.81
CA VAL A 71 -2.61 10.20 6.73
C VAL A 71 -1.30 9.58 7.19
N THR A 72 -1.13 8.28 6.94
CA THR A 72 0.20 7.66 6.99
C THR A 72 0.91 7.98 5.67
N ALA A 73 1.78 8.99 5.69
CA ALA A 73 2.50 9.46 4.50
C ALA A 73 4.00 9.25 4.66
N VAL A 74 4.65 8.84 3.57
CA VAL A 74 6.11 8.71 3.46
C VAL A 74 6.63 9.99 2.81
N ARG A 75 7.45 10.76 3.53
CA ARG A 75 8.10 11.97 3.00
C ARG A 75 9.19 11.60 2.01
N SER A 76 10.03 10.64 2.35
CA SER A 76 11.08 10.11 1.50
C SER A 76 11.34 8.63 1.79
N LEU A 77 11.77 7.91 0.76
CA LEU A 77 12.18 6.52 0.82
C LEU A 77 13.37 6.34 -0.13
N HIS A 78 14.55 6.03 0.42
CA HIS A 78 15.73 5.79 -0.41
C HIS A 78 15.80 4.33 -0.84
N LEU A 79 15.87 4.15 -2.15
CA LEU A 79 15.95 2.85 -2.80
C LEU A 79 17.27 2.74 -3.56
N GLY A 80 17.84 1.53 -3.54
CA GLY A 80 18.98 1.12 -4.35
C GLY A 80 18.63 -0.05 -5.25
N PHE A 81 19.66 -0.60 -5.89
CA PHE A 81 19.56 -1.84 -6.64
C PHE A 81 20.63 -2.80 -6.13
N ALA A 82 20.26 -4.07 -5.93
CA ALA A 82 21.22 -5.09 -5.60
C ALA A 82 22.34 -5.11 -6.65
N ARG A 83 23.59 -5.01 -6.20
CA ARG A 83 24.74 -5.12 -7.12
C ARG A 83 24.78 -6.54 -7.70
N ARG A 84 24.73 -6.63 -9.03
CA ARG A 84 25.05 -7.88 -9.75
C ARG A 84 26.53 -8.21 -9.67
#